data_AF-A0A8S2QEB7-F1
#
_entry.id   AF-A0A8S2QEB7-F1
#
_cell.length_a   1.000
_cell.length_b   1.000
_cell.length_c   1.000
_cell.angle_alpha   90.00
_cell.angle_beta   90.00
_cell.angle_gamma   90.00
#
_symmetry.space_group_name_H-M   'P 1'
#
loop_
_entity.id
_entity.type
_entity.pdbx_description
1 polymer ?
#
loop_
_entity_poly.entity_id
_entity_poly.type
_entity_poly.pdbx_seq_one_letter_code
_entity_poly.pdbx_strand_id
1 'polypeptide(L)'
;AVYNGTFEQDDDAGFERYKKGVAMGCWGLGLYSASTAVYAFCLERWLAERFSLNSLYFVGYVVYAVGCLVNYFIHNVVVNIIMCFTFGMLVVSLNTLPYHMLSKFHTDETYRNKDGTKRGIGVDCSLLNSCYFLGELIVAASLGPLLERTGYEKIIFDNSK
;
A
#
# COMPACT_ATOMS: atom_id res chain seq x y z
N ALA A 1 13.16 11.72 16.13
CA ALA A 1 14.09 11.40 17.23
C ALA A 1 15.24 10.59 16.66
N VAL A 2 16.44 11.17 16.62
CA VAL A 2 17.65 10.55 16.07
C VAL A 2 18.35 9.77 17.17
N TYR A 3 18.60 8.49 16.93
CA TYR A 3 19.31 7.60 17.85
C TYR A 3 20.82 7.90 17.75
N ASN A 4 21.33 8.79 18.61
CA ASN A 4 22.76 9.01 18.77
C ASN A 4 23.31 7.98 19.76
N GLY A 5 24.13 7.05 19.28
CA GLY A 5 24.62 5.87 20.01
C GLY A 5 25.64 6.16 21.11
N THR A 6 25.26 6.91 22.14
CA THR A 6 26.02 7.02 23.39
C THR A 6 25.28 6.26 24.50
N PHE A 7 25.83 5.10 24.87
CA PHE A 7 25.37 4.24 25.95
C PHE A 7 25.64 4.90 27.31
N GLU A 8 24.77 5.80 27.75
CA GLU A 8 24.88 6.37 29.10
C GLU A 8 23.47 6.58 29.70
N GLN A 9 23.00 5.51 30.37
CA GLN A 9 22.02 5.43 31.47
C GLN A 9 20.63 6.12 31.39
N ASP A 10 20.33 6.92 30.35
CA ASP A 10 18.99 7.36 29.92
C ASP A 10 18.41 6.42 28.82
N ASP A 11 19.01 5.24 28.70
CA ASP A 11 18.89 4.30 27.57
C ASP A 11 17.55 3.53 27.54
N ASP A 12 16.85 3.40 28.68
CA ASP A 12 15.67 2.52 28.78
C ASP A 12 14.43 3.14 28.11
N ALA A 13 14.17 4.43 28.33
CA ALA A 13 12.98 5.11 27.78
C ALA A 13 13.08 5.35 26.26
N GLY A 14 14.27 5.68 25.76
CA GLY A 14 14.53 5.84 24.33
C GLY A 14 14.44 4.52 23.57
N PHE A 15 15.04 3.48 24.14
CA PHE A 15 15.01 2.13 23.57
C PHE A 15 13.61 1.51 23.61
N GLU A 16 12.83 1.74 24.67
CA GLU A 16 11.45 1.26 24.76
C GLU A 16 10.55 1.92 23.71
N ARG A 17 10.72 3.23 23.47
CA ARG A 17 10.01 3.96 22.39
C ARG A 17 10.39 3.43 21.02
N TYR A 18 11.68 3.16 20.78
CA TYR A 18 12.14 2.54 19.54
C TYR A 18 11.52 1.15 19.34
N LYS A 19 11.55 0.28 20.37
CA LYS A 19 10.92 -1.04 20.34
C LYS A 19 9.43 -0.96 20.05
N LYS A 20 8.70 -0.04 20.70
CA LYS A 20 7.28 0.20 20.44
C LYS A 20 7.03 0.64 19.00
N GLY A 21 7.85 1.55 18.47
CA GLY A 21 7.79 2.00 17.07
C GLY A 21 8.02 0.87 16.06
N VAL A 22 9.10 0.09 16.24
CA VAL A 22 9.42 -1.06 15.38
C VAL A 22 8.34 -2.12 15.46
N ALA A 23 7.82 -2.41 16.66
CA ALA A 23 6.72 -3.36 16.84
C ALA A 23 5.46 -2.90 16.09
N MET A 24 5.07 -1.63 16.22
CA MET A 24 3.91 -1.09 15.47
C MET A 24 4.11 -1.18 13.96
N GLY A 25 5.32 -0.92 13.45
CA GLY A 25 5.65 -1.12 12.04
C GLY A 25 5.52 -2.58 11.60
N CYS A 26 5.99 -3.52 12.42
CA CYS A 26 5.87 -4.95 12.15
C CYS A 26 4.41 -5.43 12.13
N TRP A 27 3.61 -5.00 13.11
CA TRP A 27 2.17 -5.29 13.15
C TRP A 27 1.43 -4.68 11.94
N GLY A 28 1.80 -3.47 11.52
CA GLY A 28 1.25 -2.82 10.33
C GLY A 28 1.57 -3.58 9.04
N LEU A 29 2.83 -3.98 8.85
CA LEU A 29 3.26 -4.78 7.69
C LEU A 29 2.62 -6.18 7.68
N GLY A 30 2.50 -6.82 8.84
CA GLY A 30 1.83 -8.12 8.98
C GLY A 30 0.35 -8.06 8.62
N LEU A 31 -0.37 -7.02 9.05
CA LEU A 31 -1.77 -6.83 8.70
C LEU A 31 -1.97 -6.41 7.24
N TYR A 32 -1.03 -5.63 6.69
CA TYR A 32 -1.04 -5.30 5.27
C TYR A 32 -0.90 -6.54 4.39
N SER A 33 0.03 -7.45 4.71
CA SER A 33 0.22 -8.69 3.94
C SER A 33 -0.99 -9.64 4.10
N ALA A 34 -1.53 -9.78 5.31
CA ALA A 34 -2.75 -10.54 5.55
C ALA A 34 -3.96 -9.97 4.78
N SER A 35 -4.14 -8.65 4.77
CA SER A 35 -5.21 -7.97 4.02
C SER A 35 -5.09 -8.23 2.51
N THR A 36 -3.88 -8.07 1.97
CA THR A 36 -3.55 -8.30 0.56
C THR A 36 -3.90 -9.75 0.17
N ALA A 37 -3.55 -10.73 1.01
CA ALA A 37 -3.83 -12.13 0.77
C ALA A 37 -5.34 -12.47 0.82
N VAL A 38 -6.04 -11.99 1.85
CA VAL A 38 -7.50 -12.19 1.98
C VAL A 38 -8.23 -11.55 0.82
N TYR A 39 -7.84 -10.32 0.45
CA TYR A 39 -8.48 -9.62 -0.66
C TYR A 39 -8.18 -10.28 -2.01
N ALA A 40 -6.97 -10.79 -2.25
CA ALA A 40 -6.66 -11.57 -3.45
C ALA A 40 -7.54 -12.83 -3.55
N PHE A 41 -7.72 -13.56 -2.44
CA PHE A 41 -8.61 -14.73 -2.39
C PHE A 41 -10.08 -14.35 -2.64
N CYS A 42 -10.55 -13.26 -2.02
CA CYS A 42 -11.88 -12.73 -2.28
C CYS A 42 -12.05 -12.31 -3.74
N LEU A 43 -11.06 -11.64 -4.33
CA LEU A 43 -11.08 -11.20 -5.72
C LEU A 43 -11.17 -12.40 -6.67
N GLU A 44 -10.34 -13.43 -6.48
CA GLU A 44 -10.41 -14.67 -7.27
C GLU A 44 -11.82 -15.30 -7.18
N ARG A 45 -12.40 -15.37 -5.99
CA ARG A 45 -13.73 -15.95 -5.77
C ARG A 45 -14.86 -15.10 -6.40
N TRP A 46 -14.82 -13.78 -6.22
CA TRP A 46 -15.83 -12.83 -6.73
C TRP A 46 -15.77 -12.66 -8.24
N LEU A 47 -14.56 -12.65 -8.80
CA LEU A 47 -14.32 -12.59 -10.23
C LEU A 47 -14.79 -13.87 -10.93
N ALA A 48 -14.60 -15.03 -10.28
CA ALA A 48 -15.12 -16.30 -10.77
C ALA A 48 -16.66 -16.37 -10.74
N GLU A 49 -17.30 -15.76 -9.74
CA GLU A 49 -18.73 -15.94 -9.57
C GLU A 49 -19.58 -15.02 -10.44
N ARG A 50 -19.45 -13.68 -10.47
CA ARG A 50 -20.35 -12.82 -11.29
C ARG A 50 -19.98 -11.34 -11.53
N PHE A 51 -18.91 -10.77 -10.97
CA PHE A 51 -18.78 -9.30 -10.91
C PHE A 51 -17.93 -8.65 -12.01
N SER A 52 -18.42 -7.53 -12.56
CA SER A 52 -17.66 -6.67 -13.49
C SER A 52 -16.55 -5.93 -12.74
N LEU A 53 -15.32 -6.01 -13.25
CA LEU A 53 -14.11 -5.42 -12.65
C LEU A 53 -14.24 -3.93 -12.31
N ASN A 54 -15.05 -3.19 -13.06
CA ASN A 54 -15.30 -1.77 -12.83
C ASN A 54 -16.03 -1.49 -11.51
N SER A 55 -16.94 -2.37 -11.09
CA SER A 55 -17.68 -2.19 -9.83
C SER A 55 -16.78 -2.46 -8.63
N LEU A 56 -15.90 -3.46 -8.73
CA LEU A 56 -14.90 -3.75 -7.69
C LEU A 56 -13.96 -2.57 -7.45
N TYR A 57 -13.51 -1.93 -8.55
CA TYR A 57 -12.66 -0.74 -8.50
C TYR A 57 -13.35 0.43 -7.78
N PHE A 58 -14.60 0.72 -8.16
CA PHE A 58 -15.37 1.79 -7.52
C PHE A 58 -15.56 1.56 -6.02
N VAL A 59 -15.92 0.32 -5.62
CA VAL A 59 -16.09 -0.04 -4.21
C VAL A 59 -14.78 0.08 -3.44
N GLY A 60 -13.66 -0.38 -4.00
CA GLY A 60 -12.33 -0.26 -3.36
C GLY A 60 -11.94 1.18 -3.08
N TYR A 61 -12.16 2.08 -4.04
CA TYR A 61 -11.90 3.52 -3.87
C TYR A 61 -12.80 4.18 -2.83
N VAL A 62 -14.08 3.84 -2.81
CA VAL A 62 -15.02 4.36 -1.80
C VAL A 62 -14.62 3.92 -0.40
N VAL A 63 -14.27 2.64 -0.22
CA VAL A 63 -13.80 2.11 1.07
C VAL A 63 -12.51 2.80 1.52
N TYR A 64 -11.56 3.01 0.61
CA TYR A 64 -10.33 3.74 0.91
C TYR A 64 -10.59 5.20 1.29
N ALA A 65 -11.46 5.90 0.56
CA ALA A 65 -11.84 7.28 0.86
C ALA A 65 -12.49 7.43 2.25
N VAL A 66 -13.38 6.49 2.60
CA VAL A 66 -13.98 6.44 3.95
C VAL A 66 -12.91 6.15 5.00
N GLY A 67 -11.97 5.23 4.73
CA GLY A 67 -10.84 4.94 5.61
C GLY A 67 -9.97 6.16 5.90
N CYS A 68 -9.59 6.91 4.86
CA CYS A 68 -8.85 8.16 5.00
C CYS A 68 -9.62 9.21 5.80
N LEU A 69 -10.93 9.35 5.56
CA LEU A 69 -11.77 10.30 6.28
C LEU A 69 -11.85 9.96 7.77
N VAL A 70 -12.03 8.70 8.11
CA VAL A 70 -12.03 8.24 9.52
C VAL A 70 -10.67 8.48 10.18
N ASN A 71 -9.55 8.24 9.46
CA ASN A 71 -8.20 8.52 9.97
C ASN A 71 -7.96 10.01 10.23
N TYR A 72 -8.55 10.88 9.42
CA TYR A 72 -8.45 12.32 9.61
C TYR A 72 -9.15 12.79 10.90
N PHE A 73 -10.32 12.23 11.23
CA PHE A 73 -11.08 12.64 12.42
C PHE A 73 -10.57 12.01 13.73
N ILE A 74 -10.03 10.80 13.70
CA ILE A 74 -9.63 10.05 14.91
C ILE A 74 -8.15 9.65 14.79
N HIS A 75 -7.28 10.38 15.48
CA HIS A 75 -5.86 10.02 15.62
C HIS A 75 -5.71 8.90 16.66
N ASN A 76 -5.81 7.65 16.22
CA ASN A 76 -5.56 6.48 17.07
C ASN A 76 -4.79 5.40 16.30
N VAL A 77 -3.91 4.67 17.00
CA VAL A 77 -3.11 3.57 16.43
C VAL A 77 -4.00 2.52 15.76
N VAL A 78 -5.17 2.24 16.34
CA VAL A 78 -6.15 1.31 15.76
C VAL A 78 -6.69 1.79 14.40
N VAL A 79 -6.88 3.10 14.24
CA VAL A 79 -7.41 3.69 13.01
C VAL A 79 -6.36 3.66 11.89
N ASN A 80 -5.09 3.90 12.23
CA ASN A 80 -3.99 3.71 11.28
C ASN A 80 -3.86 2.25 10.83
N ILE A 81 -4.08 1.29 11.73
CA ILE A 81 -4.08 -0.15 11.37
C ILE A 81 -5.23 -0.48 10.41
N ILE A 82 -6.43 0.05 10.65
CA ILE A 82 -7.57 -0.09 9.72
C ILE A 82 -7.27 0.57 8.37
N MET A 83 -6.58 1.71 8.38
CA MET A 83 -6.14 2.37 7.15
C MET A 83 -5.17 1.49 6.35
N CYS A 84 -4.18 0.87 7.01
CA CYS A 84 -3.28 -0.10 6.37
C CYS A 84 -4.05 -1.27 5.73
N PHE A 85 -5.10 -1.75 6.39
CA PHE A 85 -5.97 -2.79 5.84
C PHE A 85 -6.67 -2.33 4.55
N THR A 86 -7.26 -1.12 4.55
CA THR A 86 -7.93 -0.57 3.36
C THR A 86 -6.98 -0.22 2.22
N PHE A 87 -5.76 0.20 2.55
CA PHE A 87 -4.71 0.45 1.57
C PHE A 87 -4.28 -0.84 0.86
N GLY A 88 -4.18 -1.97 1.57
CA GLY A 88 -3.92 -3.28 0.98
C GLY A 88 -4.97 -3.66 -0.09
N MET A 89 -6.25 -3.41 0.18
CA MET A 89 -7.31 -3.65 -0.81
C MET A 89 -7.13 -2.80 -2.07
N LEU A 90 -6.82 -1.51 -1.90
CA LEU A 90 -6.59 -0.58 -3.01
C LEU A 90 -5.42 -1.02 -3.89
N VAL A 91 -4.30 -1.42 -3.28
CA VAL A 91 -3.09 -1.85 -3.99
C VAL A 91 -3.35 -3.12 -4.82
N VAL A 92 -4.09 -4.10 -4.27
CA VAL A 92 -4.46 -5.30 -5.05
C VAL A 92 -5.39 -4.97 -6.21
N SER A 93 -6.39 -4.09 -6.00
CA SER A 93 -7.27 -3.65 -7.09
C SER A 93 -6.49 -2.95 -8.22
N LEU A 94 -5.53 -2.08 -7.86
CA LEU A 94 -4.69 -1.36 -8.82
C LEU A 94 -3.78 -2.30 -9.61
N ASN A 95 -3.22 -3.31 -8.95
CA ASN A 95 -2.41 -4.33 -9.63
C ASN A 95 -3.24 -5.22 -10.55
N THR A 96 -4.52 -5.48 -10.22
CA THR A 96 -5.40 -6.33 -11.04
C THR A 96 -5.81 -5.67 -12.37
N LEU A 97 -5.94 -4.34 -12.40
CA LEU A 97 -6.37 -3.58 -13.57
C LEU A 97 -5.50 -3.77 -14.82
N PRO A 98 -4.16 -3.64 -14.77
CA PRO A 98 -3.30 -3.89 -15.92
C PRO A 98 -3.32 -5.35 -16.34
N TYR A 99 -3.44 -6.33 -15.44
CA TYR A 99 -3.57 -7.74 -15.82
C TYR A 99 -4.86 -8.00 -16.60
N HIS A 100 -5.97 -7.37 -16.21
CA HIS A 100 -7.22 -7.48 -16.96
C HIS A 100 -7.11 -6.79 -18.34
N MET A 101 -6.57 -5.58 -18.41
CA MET A 101 -6.35 -4.89 -19.68
C MET A 101 -5.43 -5.71 -20.60
N LEU A 102 -4.32 -6.23 -20.04
CA LEU A 102 -3.35 -7.06 -20.76
C LEU A 102 -3.98 -8.36 -21.28
N SER A 103 -4.86 -9.00 -20.51
CA SER A 103 -5.63 -10.16 -20.95
C SER A 103 -6.50 -9.86 -22.17
N LYS A 104 -7.19 -8.70 -22.19
CA LYS A 104 -7.96 -8.25 -23.36
C LYS A 104 -7.09 -7.95 -24.57
N PHE A 105 -5.98 -7.21 -24.37
CA PHE A 105 -5.03 -6.90 -25.43
C PHE A 105 -4.38 -8.14 -26.07
N HIS A 106 -4.17 -9.22 -25.30
CA HIS A 106 -3.64 -10.47 -25.84
C HIS A 106 -4.69 -11.37 -26.50
N THR A 107 -5.97 -11.17 -26.18
CA THR A 107 -7.08 -11.92 -26.79
C THR A 107 -7.46 -11.32 -28.14
N ASP A 108 -7.28 -10.00 -28.33
CA ASP A 108 -7.42 -9.36 -29.64
C ASP A 108 -6.22 -9.70 -30.55
N GLU A 109 -6.45 -10.55 -31.56
CA GLU A 109 -5.44 -10.98 -32.54
C GLU A 109 -4.82 -9.84 -33.36
N THR A 110 -5.38 -8.63 -33.26
CA THR A 110 -4.95 -7.42 -33.95
C THR A 110 -3.68 -6.80 -33.36
N TYR A 111 -3.29 -7.15 -32.13
CA TYR A 111 -2.07 -6.66 -31.45
C TYR A 111 -0.84 -7.57 -31.66
N ARG A 112 -0.76 -8.25 -32.81
CA ARG A 112 0.48 -8.88 -33.25
C ARG A 112 1.48 -7.81 -33.68
N ASN A 113 2.68 -7.86 -33.12
CA ASN A 113 3.79 -7.03 -33.57
C ASN A 113 4.02 -7.26 -35.07
N LYS A 114 4.46 -6.24 -35.82
CA LYS A 114 4.64 -6.31 -37.28
C LYS A 114 5.59 -7.44 -37.71
N ASP A 115 6.45 -7.91 -36.82
CA ASP A 115 7.40 -9.02 -37.00
C ASP A 115 6.86 -10.40 -36.64
N GLY A 116 5.57 -10.54 -36.29
CA GLY A 116 4.96 -11.83 -35.91
C GLY A 116 5.38 -12.37 -34.53
N THR A 117 6.23 -11.64 -33.80
CA THR A 117 6.66 -12.00 -32.45
C THR A 117 5.61 -11.57 -31.41
N LYS A 118 5.13 -12.53 -30.62
CA LYS A 118 4.27 -12.25 -29.46
C LYS A 118 5.16 -11.71 -28.33
N ARG A 119 5.00 -10.44 -27.97
CA ARG A 119 5.58 -9.88 -26.73
C ARG A 119 4.99 -10.66 -25.55
N GLY A 120 5.82 -11.09 -24.61
CA GLY A 120 5.38 -11.95 -23.51
C GLY A 120 4.64 -11.18 -22.43
N ILE A 121 3.50 -11.72 -21.95
CA ILE A 121 2.73 -11.21 -20.80
C ILE A 121 3.64 -10.97 -19.59
N GLY A 122 4.63 -11.83 -19.38
CA GLY A 122 5.59 -11.72 -18.28
C GLY A 122 6.51 -10.49 -18.36
N VAL A 123 6.81 -9.99 -19.57
CA VAL A 123 7.65 -8.79 -19.75
C VAL A 123 6.87 -7.53 -19.39
N ASP A 124 5.58 -7.46 -19.74
CA ASP A 124 4.73 -6.32 -19.39
C ASP A 124 4.37 -6.31 -17.90
N CYS A 125 4.13 -7.50 -17.33
CA CYS A 125 3.96 -7.71 -15.89
C CYS A 125 5.18 -7.21 -15.08
N SER A 126 6.40 -7.61 -15.49
CA SER A 126 7.61 -7.23 -14.76
C SER A 126 7.93 -5.74 -14.90
N LEU A 127 7.68 -5.15 -16.07
CA LEU A 127 7.82 -3.71 -16.29
C LEU A 127 6.84 -2.92 -15.40
N LEU A 128 5.58 -3.35 -15.33
CA LEU A 128 4.57 -2.69 -14.51
C LEU A 128 4.92 -2.71 -13.02
N ASN A 129 5.36 -3.87 -12.52
CA ASN A 129 5.84 -4.01 -11.15
C ASN A 129 7.07 -3.12 -10.88
N SER A 130 7.98 -2.99 -11.86
CA SER A 130 9.15 -2.12 -11.74
C SER A 130 8.76 -0.64 -11.65
N CYS A 131 7.79 -0.20 -12.45
CA CYS A 131 7.24 1.16 -12.37
C CYS A 131 6.55 1.42 -11.01
N TYR A 132 5.83 0.44 -10.48
CA TYR A 132 5.19 0.55 -9.16
C TYR A 132 6.23 0.76 -8.04
N PHE A 133 7.26 -0.09 -7.98
CA PHE A 133 8.35 0.05 -7.02
C PHE A 133 9.07 1.41 -7.12
N LEU A 134 9.28 1.89 -8.35
CA LEU A 134 9.89 3.20 -8.58
C LEU A 134 9.00 4.33 -8.05
N GLY A 135 7.68 4.25 -8.27
CA GLY A 135 6.72 5.20 -7.72
C GLY A 135 6.71 5.21 -6.19
N GLU A 136 6.71 4.02 -5.58
CA GLU A 136 6.76 3.85 -4.12
C GLU A 136 8.03 4.47 -3.52
N LEU A 137 9.19 4.32 -4.19
CA LEU A 137 10.44 4.93 -3.76
C LEU A 137 10.39 6.47 -3.82
N ILE A 138 9.80 7.04 -4.87
CA ILE A 138 9.62 8.51 -4.98
C ILE A 138 8.68 9.02 -3.88
N VAL A 139 7.61 8.29 -3.60
CA VAL A 139 6.66 8.64 -2.53
C VAL A 139 7.35 8.55 -1.16
N ALA A 140 8.10 7.50 -0.88
CA ALA A 140 8.85 7.35 0.36
C ALA A 140 9.91 8.46 0.53
N ALA A 141 10.62 8.81 -0.54
CA ALA A 141 11.62 9.89 -0.52
C ALA A 141 11.00 11.27 -0.32
N SER A 142 9.79 11.51 -0.83
CA SER A 142 9.10 12.81 -0.71
C SER A 142 8.34 12.97 0.60
N LEU A 143 7.83 11.90 1.20
CA LEU A 143 7.09 11.94 2.47
C LEU A 143 7.90 12.52 3.63
N GLY A 144 9.19 12.17 3.75
CA GLY A 144 10.08 12.68 4.80
C GLY A 144 10.12 14.21 4.87
N PRO A 145 10.59 14.92 3.82
CA PRO A 145 10.62 16.38 3.81
C PRO A 145 9.23 17.03 3.82
N LEU A 146 8.18 16.35 3.35
CA LEU A 146 6.81 16.86 3.44
C LEU A 146 6.33 16.94 4.90
N LEU A 147 6.62 15.90 5.69
CA LEU A 147 6.24 15.83 7.10
C LEU A 147 6.96 16.87 7.95
N GLU A 148 8.24 17.14 7.68
CA GLU A 148 9.01 18.20 8.34
C GLU A 148 8.43 19.60 8.07
N ARG A 149 8.03 19.87 6.82
CA ARG A 149 7.46 21.18 6.44
C ARG A 149 6.06 21.42 6.98
N THR A 150 5.26 20.37 7.08
CA THR A 150 3.86 20.45 7.50
C THR A 150 3.68 20.39 9.01
N GLY A 151 4.73 20.06 9.77
CA GLY A 151 4.71 20.05 11.24
C GLY A 151 3.88 18.93 11.86
N TYR A 152 3.42 17.93 11.07
CA TYR A 152 2.70 16.77 11.57
C TYR A 152 3.53 15.92 12.56
N GLU A 153 4.87 16.07 12.56
CA GLU A 153 5.74 15.48 13.57
C GLU A 153 5.27 15.84 14.99
N LYS A 154 4.85 17.09 15.24
CA LYS A 154 4.46 17.54 16.59
C LYS A 154 3.16 16.91 17.04
N ILE A 155 2.23 16.63 16.14
CA ILE A 155 0.88 16.16 16.48
C ILE A 155 0.89 14.68 16.91
N ILE A 156 1.71 13.86 16.27
CA ILE A 156 1.82 12.43 16.57
C ILE A 156 2.70 12.18 17.81
N PHE A 157 3.77 12.97 18.01
CA PHE A 157 4.67 12.80 19.16
C PHE A 157 4.20 13.51 20.44
N ASP A 158 3.32 14.53 20.37
CA ASP A 158 2.79 15.22 21.57
C ASP A 158 1.60 14.48 22.22
N ASN A 159 0.87 13.63 21.46
CA ASN A 159 -0.17 12.75 22.01
C ASN A 159 0.40 11.51 22.74
N SER A 160 1.73 11.31 22.68
CA SER A 160 2.45 10.30 23.47
C SER A 160 3.09 10.94 24.72
N LYS A 161 2.35 11.79 25.43
CA LYS A 161 2.63 12.22 26.80
C LYS A 161 1.52 11.72 27.71
#